data_AF-A0A533UHZ9-F1
#
_entry.id   AF-A0A533UHZ9-F1
#
_cell.length_a   1.000
_cell.length_b   1.000
_cell.length_c   1.000
_cell.angle_alpha   90.00
_cell.angle_beta   90.00
_cell.angle_gamma   90.00
#
_symmetry.space_group_name_H-M   'P 1'
#
loop_
_entity.id
_entity.type
_entity.pdbx_description
1 polymer ?
#
loop_
_entity_poly.entity_id
_entity_poly.type
_entity_poly.pdbx_seq_one_letter_code
_entity_poly.pdbx_strand_id
1 'polypeptide(L)'
;IQRFVRSYGKSAIIIDHDIQLMDLISDSLVIFEGTPGKEGHATSPKSKAEGMNRFLKSLDITYRRDETSLRPRVNKTDSRLDRNQKQSGHFYYRN
;
A
#
# COMPACT_ATOMS: atom_id res chain seq x y z
N ILE A 1 -1.92 7.36 16.90
CA ILE A 1 -2.56 6.02 16.93
C ILE A 1 -1.51 4.92 17.14
N GLN A 2 -0.58 4.71 16.20
CA GLN A 2 0.44 3.65 16.29
C GLN A 2 1.19 3.61 17.65
N ARG A 3 1.66 4.76 18.13
CA ARG A 3 2.33 4.86 19.44
C ARG A 3 1.47 4.36 20.60
N PHE A 4 0.20 4.77 20.65
CA PHE A 4 -0.73 4.36 21.70
C PHE A 4 -0.99 2.85 21.66
N VAL A 5 -1.31 2.31 20.48
CA VAL A 5 -1.59 0.88 20.29
C VAL A 5 -0.41 0.03 20.75
N ARG A 6 0.81 0.43 20.38
CA ARG A 6 2.05 -0.26 20.80
C ARG A 6 2.33 -0.13 22.30
N SER A 7 2.24 1.08 22.87
CA SER A 7 2.55 1.31 24.29
C SER A 7 1.61 0.57 25.24
N TYR A 8 0.36 0.34 24.85
CA TYR A 8 -0.63 -0.35 25.68
C TYR A 8 -0.87 -1.81 25.29
N GLY A 9 -0.06 -2.37 24.37
CA GLY A 9 -0.18 -3.77 23.92
C GLY A 9 -1.56 -4.09 23.35
N LYS A 10 -2.17 -3.14 22.63
CA LYS A 10 -3.48 -3.29 22.00
C LYS A 10 -3.33 -3.61 20.52
N SER A 11 -4.45 -3.96 19.89
CA SER A 11 -4.57 -4.07 18.44
C SER A 11 -5.61 -3.08 17.93
N ALA A 12 -5.42 -2.57 16.72
CA ALA A 12 -6.37 -1.67 16.07
C ALA A 12 -6.56 -2.10 14.62
N ILE A 13 -7.81 -2.07 14.16
CA ILE A 13 -8.17 -2.19 12.75
C ILE A 13 -8.49 -0.77 12.27
N ILE A 14 -7.89 -0.38 11.16
CA ILE A 14 -8.00 0.97 10.60
C ILE A 14 -8.47 0.82 9.16
N ILE A 15 -9.53 1.56 8.81
CA ILE A 15 -10.12 1.57 7.48
C ILE A 15 -10.05 3.01 7.00
N ASP A 16 -9.29 3.25 5.94
CA ASP A 16 -9.09 4.56 5.35
C ASP A 16 -8.81 4.41 3.85
N HIS A 17 -8.97 5.50 3.11
CA HIS A 17 -8.61 5.61 1.70
C HIS A 17 -7.26 6.28 1.49
N ASP A 18 -6.67 6.93 2.51
CA ASP A 18 -5.33 7.50 2.42
C ASP A 18 -4.25 6.40 2.53
N ILE A 19 -3.70 6.04 1.37
CA ILE A 19 -2.64 5.05 1.21
C ILE A 19 -1.36 5.46 1.97
N GLN A 20 -1.05 6.76 2.09
CA GLN A 20 0.15 7.21 2.80
C GLN A 20 -0.01 7.02 4.30
N LEU A 21 -1.20 7.30 4.83
CA LEU A 21 -1.52 7.00 6.21
C LEU A 21 -1.37 5.49 6.48
N MET A 22 -1.93 4.65 5.59
CA MET A 22 -1.82 3.19 5.71
C MET A 22 -0.36 2.73 5.68
N ASP A 23 0.50 3.26 4.81
CA ASP A 23 1.93 2.92 4.80
C ASP A 23 2.64 3.29 6.12
N LEU A 24 2.28 4.44 6.70
CA LEU A 24 2.90 4.94 7.92
C LEU A 24 2.58 4.09 9.15
N ILE A 25 1.32 3.69 9.31
CA ILE A 25 0.83 3.15 10.60
C ILE A 25 0.66 1.63 10.61
N SER A 26 0.54 0.99 9.46
CA SER A 26 0.12 -0.41 9.36
C SER A 26 1.29 -1.38 9.47
N ASP A 27 1.11 -2.45 10.25
CA ASP A 27 2.03 -3.59 10.29
C ASP A 27 1.64 -4.67 9.25
N SER A 28 0.34 -4.82 8.99
CA SER A 28 -0.23 -5.74 8.00
C SER A 28 -1.44 -5.10 7.31
N LEU A 29 -1.85 -5.65 6.16
CA LEU A 29 -2.96 -5.14 5.36
C LEU A 29 -3.94 -6.26 5.01
N VAL A 30 -5.23 -5.92 5.00
CA VAL A 30 -6.30 -6.74 4.43
C VAL A 30 -6.82 -5.98 3.21
N ILE A 31 -6.82 -6.62 2.05
CA ILE A 31 -7.27 -5.99 0.81
C ILE A 31 -8.69 -6.45 0.53
N PHE A 32 -9.54 -5.50 0.16
CA PHE A 32 -10.88 -5.75 -0.33
C PHE A 32 -10.87 -5.62 -1.86
N GLU A 33 -11.31 -6.66 -2.56
CA GLU A 33 -11.40 -6.75 -4.01
C GLU A 33 -12.84 -7.11 -4.40
N GLY A 34 -13.28 -6.79 -5.62
CA GLY A 34 -14.60 -7.16 -6.12
C GLY A 34 -15.25 -6.08 -6.96
N THR A 35 -16.57 -6.17 -7.13
CA THR A 35 -17.35 -5.21 -7.91
C THR A 35 -18.25 -4.39 -6.97
N PRO A 36 -18.08 -3.06 -6.90
CA PRO A 36 -18.93 -2.20 -6.07
C PRO A 36 -20.42 -2.44 -6.30
N GLY A 37 -21.18 -2.58 -5.22
CA GLY A 37 -22.62 -2.83 -5.26
C GLY A 37 -23.04 -4.24 -5.72
N LYS A 38 -22.10 -5.17 -5.96
CA LYS A 38 -22.41 -6.56 -6.34
C LYS A 38 -21.79 -7.57 -5.38
N GLU A 39 -20.46 -7.61 -5.31
CA GLU A 39 -19.72 -8.61 -4.52
C GLU A 39 -18.37 -8.06 -4.07
N GLY A 40 -17.88 -8.59 -2.95
CA GLY A 40 -16.58 -8.23 -2.40
C GLY A 40 -15.94 -9.41 -1.69
N HIS A 41 -14.62 -9.52 -1.80
CA HIS A 41 -13.80 -10.51 -1.12
C HIS A 41 -12.68 -9.81 -0.35
N ALA A 42 -12.49 -10.23 0.90
CA ALA A 42 -11.39 -9.77 1.74
C ALA A 42 -10.29 -10.84 1.78
N THR A 43 -9.04 -10.42 1.59
CA THR A 43 -7.90 -11.33 1.75
C THR A 43 -7.69 -11.71 3.21
N SER A 44 -6.93 -12.77 3.47
CA SER A 44 -6.27 -12.91 4.77
C SER A 44 -5.35 -11.70 5.05
N PRO A 45 -4.99 -11.42 6.31
CA PRO A 45 -3.96 -10.43 6.61
C PRO A 45 -2.66 -10.75 5.87
N LYS A 46 -2.10 -9.74 5.22
CA LYS A 46 -0.88 -9.81 4.40
C LYS A 46 0.19 -8.91 5.01
N SER A 47 1.46 -9.24 4.77
CA SER A 47 2.54 -8.30 5.12
C SER A 47 2.32 -6.98 4.40
N LYS A 48 2.76 -5.86 4.99
CA LYS A 48 2.61 -4.55 4.35
C LYS A 48 3.18 -4.52 2.92
N ALA A 49 4.35 -5.10 2.69
CA ALA A 49 4.99 -5.11 1.39
C ALA A 49 4.19 -5.92 0.35
N GLU A 50 3.73 -7.12 0.71
CA GLU A 50 2.90 -7.95 -0.18
C GLU A 50 1.55 -7.29 -0.46
N GLY A 51 0.92 -6.76 0.59
CA GLY A 51 -0.38 -6.10 0.51
C GLY A 51 -0.34 -4.85 -0.38
N MET A 52 0.64 -3.96 -0.15
CA MET A 52 0.81 -2.75 -0.95
C MET A 52 1.12 -3.08 -2.42
N ASN A 53 2.00 -4.05 -2.68
CA ASN A 53 2.30 -4.44 -4.06
C ASN A 53 1.04 -4.95 -4.78
N ARG A 54 0.25 -5.82 -4.14
CA ARG A 54 -0.99 -6.34 -4.72
C ARG A 54 -2.02 -5.23 -4.94
N PHE A 55 -2.23 -4.36 -3.95
CA PHE A 55 -3.17 -3.26 -4.04
C PHE A 55 -2.80 -2.25 -5.13
N LEU A 56 -1.55 -1.78 -5.15
CA LEU A 56 -1.08 -0.82 -6.15
C LEU A 56 -1.09 -1.42 -7.58
N LYS A 57 -0.78 -2.72 -7.71
CA LYS A 57 -0.91 -3.45 -8.97
C LYS A 57 -2.35 -3.49 -9.47
N SER A 58 -3.33 -3.68 -8.59
CA SER A 58 -4.75 -3.68 -8.98
C SER A 58 -5.23 -2.33 -9.52
N LEU A 59 -4.58 -1.24 -9.10
CA LEU A 59 -4.84 0.13 -9.57
C LEU A 59 -3.97 0.53 -10.78
N ASP A 60 -3.03 -0.33 -11.21
CA ASP A 60 -2.00 -0.04 -12.22
C ASP A 60 -1.17 1.23 -11.92
N ILE A 61 -0.86 1.47 -10.65
CA ILE A 61 -0.09 2.62 -10.17
C ILE A 61 1.19 2.14 -9.49
N THR A 62 2.27 2.92 -9.57
CA THR A 62 3.53 2.62 -8.88
C THR A 62 3.99 3.73 -7.94
N TYR A 63 4.59 3.33 -6.81
CA TYR A 63 5.09 4.23 -5.77
C TYR A 63 6.63 4.17 -5.70
N ARG A 64 7.22 5.34 -5.45
CA ARG A 64 8.65 5.49 -5.14
C ARG A 64 8.84 6.25 -3.82
N ARG A 65 9.99 6.05 -3.16
CA ARG A 65 10.44 6.98 -2.13
C ARG A 65 11.24 8.09 -2.79
N ASP A 66 10.88 9.32 -2.47
CA ASP A 66 11.69 10.48 -2.82
C ASP A 66 13.02 10.43 -2.04
N GLU A 67 14.16 10.61 -2.71
CA GLU A 67 15.49 10.43 -2.09
C GLU A 67 15.78 11.46 -1.00
N THR A 68 15.25 12.67 -1.14
CA THR A 68 15.51 13.77 -0.20
C THR A 68 14.55 13.76 0.98
N SER A 69 13.26 13.60 0.71
CA SER A 69 12.20 13.71 1.72
C SER A 69 11.78 12.37 2.30
N LEU A 70 12.21 11.25 1.72
CA LEU A 70 11.78 9.87 2.02
C LEU A 70 10.26 9.65 1.88
N ARG A 71 9.54 10.64 1.34
CA ARG A 71 8.09 10.58 1.20
C ARG A 71 7.69 9.64 0.06
N PRO A 72 6.63 8.83 0.23
CA PRO A 72 6.01 8.15 -0.89
C PRO A 72 5.55 9.15 -1.95
N ARG A 73 5.89 8.88 -3.20
CA ARG A 73 5.44 9.63 -4.37
C ARG A 73 4.93 8.66 -5.42
N VAL A 74 3.80 9.00 -6.02
CA VAL A 74 3.26 8.29 -7.17
C VAL A 74 4.10 8.61 -8.41
N ASN A 75 4.43 7.60 -9.21
CA ASN A 75 5.01 7.86 -10.53
C ASN A 75 3.93 8.36 -11.49
N LYS A 76 4.31 9.27 -12.39
CA LYS A 76 3.42 9.61 -13.51
C LYS A 76 3.24 8.36 -14.37
N THR A 77 1.99 8.06 -14.73
CA THR A 77 1.64 6.95 -15.62
C THR A 77 2.51 7.00 -16.88
N ASP A 78 3.02 5.84 -17.30
CA ASP A 78 3.86 5.65 -18.48
C ASP A 78 5.22 6.35 -18.47
N SER A 79 5.56 7.06 -17.38
CA SER A 79 6.90 7.60 -17.21
C SER A 79 7.94 6.47 -17.23
N ARG A 80 9.20 6.83 -17.54
CA ARG A 80 10.32 5.88 -17.55
C ARG A 80 10.40 5.10 -16.23
N LEU A 81 10.20 5.78 -15.09
CA LEU A 81 10.25 5.16 -13.77
C LEU A 81 9.07 4.21 -13.52
N ASP A 82 7.86 4.61 -13.93
CA ASP A 82 6.65 3.79 -13.82
C ASP A 82 6.81 2.47 -14.60
N ARG A 83 7.19 2.56 -15.87
CA ARG A 83 7.41 1.40 -16.73
C ARG A 83 8.49 0.47 -16.18
N ASN A 84 9.61 1.02 -15.70
CA ASN A 84 10.68 0.23 -15.11
C ASN A 84 10.25 -0.49 -13.81
N GLN A 85 9.41 0.14 -12.99
CA GLN A 85 8.87 -0.49 -11.78
C GLN A 85 7.86 -1.59 -12.13
N LYS A 86 6.90 -1.31 -13.03
CA LYS A 86 5.92 -2.30 -13.53
C LYS A 86 6.61 -3.53 -14.13
N GLN A 87 7.64 -3.35 -14.95
CA GLN A 87 8.43 -4.45 -15.53
C GLN A 87 9.11 -5.32 -14.47
N SER A 88 9.62 -4.69 -13.40
CA SER A 88 10.23 -5.43 -12.29
C SER A 88 9.20 -6.12 -11.37
N GLY A 89 7.90 -5.87 -11.54
CA GLY A 89 6.85 -6.35 -10.64
C GLY A 89 6.80 -5.67 -9.27
N HIS A 90 7.62 -4.64 -9.05
CA HIS A 90 7.69 -3.88 -7.80
C HIS A 90 6.85 -2.61 -7.94
N PHE A 91 5.57 -2.71 -7.57
CA PHE A 91 4.62 -1.60 -7.58
C PHE A 91 4.76 -0.73 -6.32
N TYR A 92 5.17 -1.36 -5.23
CA TYR A 92 5.64 -0.72 -4.01
C TYR A 92 7.16 -0.41 -4.13
N TYR A 93 7.75 0.19 -3.09
CA TYR A 93 9.14 0.66 -3.08
C TYR A 93 10.14 -0.36 -3.67
N ARG A 94 11.15 0.16 -4.38
CA ARG A 94 12.32 -0.65 -4.78
C ARG A 94 13.16 -0.93 -3.52
N ASN A 95 13.60 -2.19 -3.37
CA ASN A 95 14.58 -2.58 -2.35
C ASN A 95 15.84 -1.74 -2.45
#